data_AF-A0A7V8JQ80-F1
#
_entry.id   AF-A0A7V8JQ80-F1
#
_cell.length_a   1.000
_cell.length_b   1.000
_cell.length_c   1.000
_cell.angle_alpha   90.00
_cell.angle_beta   90.00
_cell.angle_gamma   90.00
#
_symmetry.space_group_name_H-M   'P 1'
#
loop_
_entity.id
_entity.type
_entity.pdbx_description
1 polymer ?
#
loop_
_entity_poly.entity_id
_entity_poly.type
_entity_poly.pdbx_seq_one_letter_code
_entity_poly.pdbx_strand_id
1 'polypeptide(L)'
;MAAISTGQTDALLTLGLVPAGATRDERGSLYPDYLRQAYPAAQAGFAATVDLGNRVTPDLEALAALRPDLILVHRTVLKPGVLALLQRIAPTVVTRGTGAHWKADFVLLADAVGRRDQARAWLASFAADARRAAGERPGVAPQVSFV
;
A
#
# COMPACT_ATOMS: atom_id res chain seq x y z
N MET A 1 9.11 8.00 -5.20
CA MET A 1 8.26 6.79 -5.33
C MET A 1 6.79 7.16 -5.50
N ALA A 2 6.05 6.36 -6.27
CA ALA A 2 4.60 6.47 -6.46
C ALA A 2 3.87 5.17 -6.05
N ALA A 3 2.72 5.31 -5.39
CA ALA A 3 1.89 4.20 -4.91
C ALA A 3 0.56 4.14 -5.68
N ILE A 4 0.35 3.06 -6.43
CA ILE A 4 -0.83 2.85 -7.27
C ILE A 4 -1.67 1.73 -6.65
N SER A 5 -2.77 2.13 -5.99
CA SER A 5 -3.66 1.39 -5.08
C SER A 5 -3.37 1.59 -3.58
N THR A 6 -4.42 1.48 -2.77
CA THR A 6 -4.41 1.78 -1.32
C THR A 6 -3.47 0.86 -0.53
N GLY A 7 -3.45 -0.44 -0.81
CA GLY A 7 -2.55 -1.37 -0.12
C GLY A 7 -1.05 -1.05 -0.30
N GLN A 8 -0.68 -0.39 -1.41
CA GLN A 8 0.70 0.06 -1.63
C GLN A 8 1.03 1.27 -0.76
N THR A 9 0.08 2.20 -0.63
CA THR A 9 0.16 3.34 0.29
C THR A 9 0.27 2.87 1.73
N ASP A 10 -0.60 1.94 2.16
CA ASP A 10 -0.60 1.41 3.53
C ASP A 10 0.73 0.73 3.89
N ALA A 11 1.28 -0.05 2.95
CA ALA A 11 2.58 -0.68 3.10
C ALA A 11 3.71 0.35 3.31
N LEU A 12 3.76 1.40 2.47
CA LEU A 12 4.76 2.45 2.60
C LEU A 12 4.64 3.19 3.94
N LEU A 13 3.42 3.56 4.35
CA LEU A 13 3.21 4.24 5.62
C LEU A 13 3.61 3.37 6.82
N THR A 14 3.30 2.08 6.76
CA THR A 14 3.73 1.10 7.79
C THR A 14 5.26 1.03 7.90
N LEU A 15 5.97 1.25 6.79
CA LEU A 15 7.43 1.30 6.74
C LEU A 15 8.01 2.69 7.08
N GLY A 16 7.16 3.67 7.42
CA GLY A 16 7.55 5.03 7.76
C GLY A 16 7.86 5.92 6.55
N LEU A 17 7.34 5.57 5.37
CA LEU A 17 7.57 6.26 4.11
C LEU A 17 6.26 6.85 3.59
N VAL A 18 6.28 8.11 3.15
CA VAL A 18 5.15 8.74 2.46
C VAL A 18 5.48 8.81 0.96
N PRO A 19 4.63 8.26 0.07
CA PRO A 19 4.87 8.36 -1.37
C PRO A 19 4.71 9.80 -1.86
N ALA A 20 5.49 10.17 -2.88
CA ALA A 20 5.38 11.47 -3.52
C ALA A 20 4.11 11.60 -4.37
N GLY A 21 3.55 10.47 -4.82
CA GLY A 21 2.25 10.42 -5.48
C GLY A 21 1.49 9.15 -5.10
N ALA A 22 0.17 9.29 -4.92
CA ALA A 22 -0.71 8.17 -4.57
C ALA A 22 -2.03 8.26 -5.33
N THR A 23 -2.67 7.11 -5.58
CA THR A 23 -4.05 7.08 -6.10
C THR A 23 -5.08 7.10 -4.98
N ARG A 24 -6.23 7.70 -5.23
CA ARG A 24 -7.39 7.70 -4.32
C ARG A 24 -8.03 6.32 -4.17
N ASP A 25 -8.66 6.10 -3.02
CA ASP A 25 -9.57 4.98 -2.77
C ASP A 25 -10.91 5.13 -3.53
N GLU A 26 -11.83 4.19 -3.33
CA GLU A 26 -13.15 4.23 -3.99
C GLU A 26 -14.05 5.38 -3.53
N ARG A 27 -13.75 5.96 -2.37
CA ARG A 27 -14.47 7.11 -1.81
C ARG A 27 -13.84 8.44 -2.22
N GLY A 28 -12.78 8.41 -3.04
CA GLY A 28 -12.09 9.59 -3.51
C GLY A 28 -11.12 10.19 -2.49
N SER A 29 -10.71 9.44 -1.47
CA SER A 29 -9.70 9.90 -0.51
C SER A 29 -8.31 9.36 -0.84
N LEU A 30 -7.29 10.23 -0.81
CA LEU A 30 -5.88 9.81 -0.84
C LEU A 30 -5.45 9.20 0.49
N TYR A 31 -5.87 9.85 1.59
CA TYR A 31 -5.55 9.46 2.96
C TYR A 31 -6.79 9.63 3.81
N PRO A 32 -7.57 8.55 4.01
CA PRO A 32 -8.71 8.57 4.92
C PRO A 32 -8.29 8.93 6.36
N ASP A 33 -9.26 9.40 7.16
CA ASP A 33 -9.00 9.93 8.51
C ASP A 33 -8.27 8.93 9.42
N TYR A 34 -8.56 7.64 9.31
CA TYR A 34 -7.88 6.63 10.12
C TYR A 34 -6.37 6.56 9.84
N LEU A 35 -5.91 6.79 8.60
CA LEU A 35 -4.49 6.86 8.28
C LEU A 35 -3.88 8.15 8.82
N ARG A 36 -4.61 9.27 8.72
CA ARG A 36 -4.15 10.55 9.27
C ARG A 36 -3.96 10.47 10.78
N GLN A 37 -4.88 9.80 11.48
CA GLN A 37 -4.82 9.57 12.92
C GLN A 37 -3.71 8.57 13.30
N ALA A 38 -3.54 7.49 12.53
CA ALA A 38 -2.52 6.48 12.80
C ALA A 38 -1.08 6.98 12.54
N TYR A 39 -0.91 7.94 11.62
CA TYR A 39 0.40 8.44 11.21
C TYR A 39 0.49 9.98 11.36
N PRO A 40 0.45 10.52 12.59
CA PRO A 40 0.48 11.97 12.81
C PRO A 40 1.80 12.62 12.36
N ALA A 41 2.92 11.87 12.37
CA ALA A 41 4.20 12.36 11.87
C ALA A 41 4.22 12.55 10.33
N ALA A 42 3.28 11.94 9.60
CA ALA A 42 3.22 11.98 8.15
C ALA A 42 2.36 13.11 7.58
N GLN A 43 1.77 13.98 8.41
CA GLN A 43 0.79 15.00 7.98
C GLN A 43 1.33 15.95 6.90
N ALA A 44 2.57 16.42 7.05
CA ALA A 44 3.21 17.26 6.03
C ALA A 44 3.38 16.50 4.70
N GLY A 45 3.75 15.21 4.78
CA GLY A 45 3.83 14.34 3.61
C GLY A 45 2.48 14.14 2.94
N PHE A 46 1.41 13.92 3.71
CA PHE A 46 0.06 13.75 3.17
C PHE A 46 -0.44 14.98 2.40
N ALA A 47 -0.05 16.18 2.84
CA ALA A 47 -0.38 17.42 2.15
C ALA A 47 0.44 17.61 0.86
N ALA A 48 1.64 17.05 0.80
CA ALA A 48 2.56 17.16 -0.33
C ALA A 48 2.39 16.06 -1.39
N THR A 49 1.66 14.98 -1.08
CA THR A 49 1.43 13.88 -2.02
C THR A 49 0.61 14.34 -3.22
N VAL A 50 1.14 14.10 -4.41
CA VAL A 50 0.44 14.33 -5.67
C VAL A 50 -0.67 13.30 -5.85
N ASP A 51 -1.85 13.79 -6.19
CA ASP A 51 -2.99 12.94 -6.53
C ASP A 51 -2.82 12.33 -7.93
N LEU A 52 -2.69 11.01 -8.01
CA LEU A 52 -2.54 10.25 -9.25
C LEU A 52 -3.88 9.71 -9.78
N GLY A 53 -5.00 10.28 -9.34
CA GLY A 53 -6.32 9.90 -9.81
C GLY A 53 -6.87 8.65 -9.12
N ASN A 54 -7.77 7.95 -9.81
CA ASN A 54 -8.43 6.76 -9.28
C ASN A 54 -7.54 5.52 -9.42
N ARG A 55 -7.51 4.65 -8.40
CA ARG A 55 -6.70 3.42 -8.43
C ARG A 55 -7.00 2.45 -9.60
N VAL A 56 -8.18 2.48 -10.20
CA VAL A 56 -8.57 1.63 -11.35
C VAL A 56 -8.07 2.19 -12.68
N THR A 57 -7.96 3.51 -12.76
CA THR A 57 -7.51 4.28 -13.94
C THR A 57 -6.63 5.42 -13.47
N PRO A 58 -5.36 5.13 -13.09
CA PRO A 58 -4.45 6.15 -12.61
C PRO A 58 -4.13 7.16 -13.72
N ASP A 59 -3.89 8.39 -13.33
CA ASP A 59 -3.44 9.47 -14.20
C ASP A 59 -1.96 9.26 -14.55
N LEU A 60 -1.71 8.72 -15.74
CA LEU A 60 -0.37 8.43 -16.23
C LEU A 60 0.41 9.68 -16.60
N GLU A 61 -0.26 10.78 -16.94
CA GLU A 61 0.39 12.05 -17.26
C GLU A 61 0.91 12.71 -15.98
N ALA A 62 0.07 12.76 -14.94
CA ALA A 62 0.47 13.21 -13.61
C ALA A 62 1.62 12.35 -13.05
N LEU A 63 1.54 11.02 -13.23
CA LEU A 63 2.61 10.11 -12.83
C LEU A 63 3.92 10.36 -13.58
N ALA A 64 3.87 10.60 -14.88
CA ALA A 64 5.05 10.92 -15.68
C ALA A 64 5.65 12.27 -15.28
N ALA A 65 4.81 13.28 -15.03
CA ALA A 65 5.24 14.61 -14.59
C ALA A 65 5.94 14.57 -13.21
N LEU A 66 5.46 13.69 -12.31
CA LEU A 66 6.06 13.45 -10.99
C LEU A 66 7.49 12.90 -11.06
N ARG A 67 7.86 12.22 -12.16
CA ARG A 67 9.16 11.54 -12.35
C ARG A 67 9.56 10.67 -11.15
N PRO A 68 8.74 9.68 -10.76
CA PRO A 68 9.10 8.79 -9.67
C PRO A 68 10.34 7.96 -10.02
N ASP A 69 11.12 7.61 -9.01
CA ASP A 69 12.24 6.67 -9.07
C ASP A 69 11.81 5.20 -8.95
N LEU A 70 10.59 4.95 -8.47
CA LEU A 70 9.99 3.64 -8.27
C LEU A 70 8.46 3.76 -8.30
N ILE A 71 7.80 2.81 -8.97
CA ILE A 71 6.34 2.64 -8.99
C ILE A 71 5.98 1.34 -8.29
N LEU A 72 5.11 1.41 -7.29
CA LEU A 72 4.52 0.27 -6.61
C LEU A 72 3.07 0.13 -7.05
N VAL A 73 2.71 -0.99 -7.67
CA VAL A 73 1.38 -1.15 -8.27
C VAL A 73 0.73 -2.48 -7.90
N HIS A 74 -0.57 -2.43 -7.60
CA HIS A 74 -1.37 -3.63 -7.42
C HIS A 74 -1.74 -4.27 -8.77
N ARG A 75 -1.63 -5.61 -8.90
CA ARG A 75 -1.87 -6.33 -10.16
C ARG A 75 -3.21 -6.01 -10.83
N THR A 76 -4.27 -5.74 -10.07
CA THR A 76 -5.62 -5.45 -10.64
C THR A 76 -5.66 -4.18 -11.48
N VAL A 77 -4.65 -3.30 -11.37
CA VAL A 77 -4.54 -2.09 -12.16
C VAL A 77 -3.98 -2.38 -13.56
N LEU A 78 -3.29 -3.52 -13.74
CA LEU A 78 -2.56 -3.86 -14.95
C LEU A 78 -3.47 -4.43 -16.05
N LYS A 79 -4.28 -3.57 -16.65
CA LYS A 79 -4.94 -3.84 -17.93
C LYS A 79 -3.89 -4.03 -19.04
N PRO A 80 -4.23 -4.67 -20.18
CA PRO A 80 -3.30 -4.84 -21.30
C PRO A 80 -2.60 -3.52 -21.67
N GLY A 81 -1.27 -3.55 -21.79
CA GLY A 81 -0.45 -2.39 -22.14
C GLY A 81 -0.08 -1.44 -20.97
N VAL A 82 -0.81 -1.44 -19.85
CA VAL A 82 -0.55 -0.52 -18.74
C VAL A 82 0.83 -0.73 -18.10
N LEU A 83 1.24 -1.99 -17.90
CA LEU A 83 2.56 -2.28 -17.30
C LEU A 83 3.71 -1.71 -18.14
N ALA A 84 3.63 -1.83 -19.47
CA ALA A 84 4.66 -1.29 -20.36
C ALA A 84 4.73 0.24 -20.28
N LEU A 85 3.57 0.91 -20.13
CA LEU A 85 3.55 2.36 -19.91
C LEU A 85 4.19 2.75 -18.58
N LEU A 86 3.87 2.06 -17.48
CA LEU A 86 4.47 2.32 -16.17
C LEU A 86 6.00 2.10 -16.19
N GLN A 87 6.46 1.03 -16.82
CA GLN A 87 7.90 0.72 -16.95
C GLN A 87 8.67 1.74 -17.78
N ARG A 88 8.02 2.47 -18.70
CA ARG A 88 8.62 3.60 -19.41
C ARG A 88 8.80 4.84 -18.51
N ILE A 89 8.03 4.95 -17.43
CA ILE A 89 8.13 6.07 -16.48
C ILE A 89 9.20 5.77 -15.43
N ALA A 90 9.16 4.59 -14.80
CA ALA A 90 10.10 4.20 -13.75
C ALA A 90 10.15 2.67 -13.54
N PRO A 91 11.19 2.15 -12.86
CA PRO A 91 11.17 0.79 -12.32
C PRO A 91 9.84 0.50 -11.60
N THR A 92 9.20 -0.61 -11.95
CA THR A 92 7.84 -0.92 -11.51
C THR A 92 7.81 -2.27 -10.78
N VAL A 93 7.34 -2.27 -9.55
CA VAL A 93 7.11 -3.48 -8.74
C VAL A 93 5.62 -3.78 -8.71
N VAL A 94 5.29 -4.99 -9.15
CA VAL A 94 3.91 -5.48 -9.24
C VAL A 94 3.66 -6.45 -8.10
N THR A 95 2.71 -6.13 -7.22
CA THR A 95 2.30 -7.07 -6.17
C THR A 95 1.40 -8.16 -6.74
N ARG A 96 1.37 -9.34 -6.12
CA ARG A 96 0.52 -10.45 -6.59
C ARG A 96 -0.96 -10.12 -6.46
N GLY A 97 -1.29 -9.28 -5.48
CA GLY A 97 -2.63 -8.85 -5.16
C GLY A 97 -3.46 -9.96 -4.52
N THR A 98 -4.73 -9.66 -4.27
CA THR A 98 -5.67 -10.47 -3.47
C THR A 98 -5.32 -10.49 -1.97
N GLY A 99 -6.36 -10.50 -1.12
CA GLY A 99 -6.18 -10.47 0.33
C GLY A 99 -5.35 -11.64 0.88
N ALA A 100 -5.25 -12.78 0.18
CA ALA A 100 -4.49 -13.93 0.66
C ALA A 100 -2.96 -13.70 0.64
N HIS A 101 -2.46 -12.81 -0.21
CA HIS A 101 -1.02 -12.61 -0.43
C HIS A 101 -0.43 -11.39 0.28
N TRP A 102 -1.24 -10.65 1.05
CA TRP A 102 -0.84 -9.36 1.62
C TRP A 102 0.50 -9.39 2.38
N LYS A 103 0.80 -10.45 3.15
CA LYS A 103 2.06 -10.55 3.90
C LYS A 103 3.26 -10.68 2.98
N ALA A 104 3.13 -11.50 1.92
CA ALA A 104 4.19 -11.71 0.96
C ALA A 104 4.38 -10.47 0.08
N ASP A 105 3.28 -9.81 -0.30
CA ASP A 105 3.30 -8.54 -1.01
C ASP A 105 3.92 -7.43 -0.15
N PHE A 106 3.61 -7.35 1.14
CA PHE A 106 4.23 -6.40 2.06
C PHE A 106 5.75 -6.57 2.14
N VAL A 107 6.24 -7.82 2.24
CA VAL A 107 7.69 -8.10 2.21
C VAL A 107 8.31 -7.71 0.86
N LEU A 108 7.64 -7.97 -0.26
CA LEU A 108 8.10 -7.59 -1.59
C LEU A 108 8.25 -6.06 -1.71
N LEU A 109 7.26 -5.30 -1.27
CA LEU A 109 7.29 -3.84 -1.30
C LEU A 109 8.39 -3.30 -0.39
N ALA A 110 8.53 -3.88 0.81
CA ALA A 110 9.58 -3.51 1.74
C ALA A 110 10.98 -3.78 1.17
N ASP A 111 11.15 -4.89 0.47
CA ASP A 111 12.41 -5.22 -0.22
C ASP A 111 12.73 -4.17 -1.29
N ALA A 112 11.74 -3.76 -2.08
CA ALA A 112 11.89 -2.74 -3.12
C ALA A 112 12.33 -1.36 -2.57
N VAL A 113 12.03 -1.06 -1.31
CA VAL A 113 12.42 0.20 -0.65
C VAL A 113 13.53 0.03 0.40
N GLY A 114 14.20 -1.12 0.43
CA GLY A 114 15.31 -1.38 1.35
C GLY A 114 14.91 -1.41 2.83
N ARG A 115 13.70 -1.90 3.14
CA ARG A 115 13.12 -2.03 4.49
C ARG A 115 12.66 -3.46 4.82
N ARG A 116 13.26 -4.46 4.18
CA ARG A 116 12.87 -5.87 4.34
C ARG A 116 12.89 -6.36 5.79
N ASP A 117 13.91 -5.97 6.57
CA ASP A 117 14.02 -6.36 7.98
C ASP A 117 12.96 -5.71 8.85
N GLN A 118 12.66 -4.43 8.61
CA GLN A 118 11.57 -3.72 9.28
C GLN A 118 10.21 -4.40 9.01
N ALA A 119 9.95 -4.82 7.77
CA ALA A 119 8.73 -5.55 7.44
C ALA A 119 8.63 -6.90 8.14
N ARG A 120 9.73 -7.65 8.21
CA ARG A 120 9.77 -8.94 8.94
C ARG A 120 9.52 -8.76 10.43
N ALA A 121 10.15 -7.78 11.05
CA ALA A 121 9.94 -7.46 12.46
C ALA A 121 8.49 -7.05 12.72
N TRP A 122 7.93 -6.19 11.87
CA TRP A 122 6.53 -5.78 11.96
C TRP A 122 5.57 -6.97 11.82
N LEU A 123 5.79 -7.86 10.85
CA LEU A 123 4.97 -9.07 10.67
C LEU A 123 5.06 -10.03 11.87
N ALA A 124 6.22 -10.12 12.52
CA ALA A 124 6.38 -10.91 13.73
C ALA A 124 5.58 -10.31 14.90
N SER A 125 5.61 -8.99 15.07
CA SER A 125 4.79 -8.28 16.06
C SER A 125 3.29 -8.49 15.78
N PHE A 126 2.87 -8.26 14.54
CA PHE A 126 1.49 -8.46 14.10
C PHE A 126 0.99 -9.88 14.40
N ALA A 127 1.82 -10.91 14.15
CA ALA A 127 1.47 -12.29 14.46
C ALA A 127 1.40 -12.56 15.97
N ALA A 128 2.26 -11.93 16.77
CA ALA A 128 2.20 -12.03 18.23
C ALA A 128 0.92 -11.38 18.79
N ASP A 129 0.56 -10.20 18.29
CA ASP A 129 -0.66 -9.49 18.69
C ASP A 129 -1.91 -10.28 18.32
N ALA A 130 -1.95 -10.86 17.12
CA ALA A 130 -3.04 -11.73 16.70
C ALA A 130 -3.21 -12.96 17.61
N ARG A 131 -2.10 -13.60 18.03
CA ARG A 131 -2.15 -14.73 18.98
C ARG A 131 -2.62 -14.30 20.36
N ARG A 132 -2.17 -13.15 20.84
CA ARG A 132 -2.60 -12.58 22.13
C ARG A 132 -4.10 -12.32 22.14
N ALA A 133 -4.60 -11.63 21.12
CA ALA A 133 -6.02 -11.36 20.95
C ALA A 133 -6.86 -12.64 20.82
N ALA A 134 -6.30 -13.71 20.24
CA ALA A 134 -6.96 -15.01 20.19
C ALA A 134 -7.01 -15.70 21.56
N GLY A 135 -5.95 -15.59 22.36
CA GLY A 135 -5.88 -16.18 23.72
C GLY A 135 -6.72 -15.45 24.76
N GLU A 136 -6.96 -14.14 24.57
CA GLU A 136 -7.79 -13.31 25.46
C GLU A 136 -9.29 -13.47 25.21
N ARG A 137 -9.71 -14.21 24.17
CA ARG A 137 -11.13 -14.41 23.85
C ARG A 137 -11.78 -15.46 24.77
N PRO A 138 -12.75 -15.08 25.62
CA PRO A 138 -13.54 -16.05 26.35
C PRO A 138 -14.61 -16.69 25.44
N GLY A 139 -14.86 -18.00 25.60
CA GLY A 139 -15.99 -18.71 24.97
C GLY A 139 -15.67 -19.42 23.65
N VAL A 140 -16.71 -19.95 22.99
CA VAL A 140 -16.60 -20.69 21.73
C VAL A 140 -16.29 -19.72 20.58
N ALA A 141 -15.37 -20.10 19.70
CA ALA A 141 -15.02 -19.29 18.52
C ALA A 141 -16.26 -19.06 17.65
N PRO A 142 -16.65 -17.80 17.37
CA PRO A 142 -17.80 -17.52 16.52
C PRO A 142 -17.50 -17.93 15.08
N GLN A 143 -18.52 -18.44 14.37
CA GLN A 143 -18.46 -18.55 12.93
C GLN A 143 -18.71 -17.17 12.31
N VAL A 144 -17.82 -16.74 11.43
CA VAL A 144 -17.92 -15.46 10.72
C VAL A 144 -17.86 -15.76 9.22
N SER A 145 -18.83 -15.22 8.49
CA SER A 145 -18.86 -15.25 7.03
C SER A 145 -18.65 -13.84 6.49
N PHE A 146 -17.78 -13.71 5.50
CA PHE A 146 -17.66 -12.49 4.71
C PHE A 146 -18.58 -12.65 3.49
N VAL A 147 -19.53 -11.73 3.34
CA VAL A 147 -20.41 -11.63 2.17
C VAL A 147 -19.75 -10.84 1.04
#